data_AF-A0A931J4R7-F1
#
_entry.id   AF-A0A931J4R7-F1
#
_cell.length_a   1.000
_cell.length_b   1.000
_cell.length_c   1.000
_cell.angle_alpha   90.00
_cell.angle_beta   90.00
_cell.angle_gamma   90.00
#
_symmetry.space_group_name_H-M   'P 1'
#
loop_
_entity.id
_entity.type
_entity.pdbx_description
1 polymer ?
#
loop_
_entity_poly.entity_id
_entity_poly.type
_entity_poly.pdbx_seq_one_letter_code
_entity_poly.pdbx_strand_id
1 'polypeptide(L)'
;MYEATASTQATMNSTEAGEVTGCGLRFLLLANTDVAPFTIVDASVSVYKDGFGLMKGGLFTTPSLNQKVTTPVPFQSFWFKAGNDQALPIVDRKFTKGDPETYKLAGTPMRQAAAFLGEVVFNPEARITVSFRREGAPTDLVLTASLKKDPATTRQFDECFKALERSLSQPD
;
A
#
# COMPACT_ATOMS: atom_id res chain seq x y z
N MET A 1 -3.41 -16.04 -9.99
CA MET A 1 -3.74 -14.60 -9.85
C MET A 1 -5.22 -14.52 -9.54
N TYR A 2 -5.60 -13.68 -8.58
CA TYR A 2 -6.97 -13.56 -8.09
C TYR A 2 -7.50 -12.15 -8.30
N GLU A 3 -8.76 -12.02 -8.68
CA GLU A 3 -9.47 -10.73 -8.67
C GLU A 3 -9.91 -10.43 -7.24
N ALA A 4 -9.65 -9.20 -6.79
CA ALA A 4 -10.01 -8.73 -5.47
C ALA A 4 -10.96 -7.54 -5.54
N THR A 5 -11.77 -7.37 -4.50
CA THR A 5 -12.43 -6.09 -4.23
C THR A 5 -11.47 -5.22 -3.43
N ALA A 6 -11.37 -3.94 -3.78
CA ALA A 6 -10.49 -3.01 -3.09
C ALA A 6 -11.25 -1.80 -2.54
N SER A 7 -10.81 -1.32 -1.39
CA SER A 7 -11.09 0.02 -0.89
C SER A 7 -9.77 0.79 -0.71
N THR A 8 -9.85 2.11 -0.78
CA THR A 8 -8.69 2.99 -0.64
C THR A 8 -8.97 4.10 0.35
N GLN A 9 -7.94 4.53 1.07
CA GLN A 9 -8.00 5.62 2.02
C GLN A 9 -6.70 6.41 1.95
N ALA A 10 -6.80 7.73 1.86
CA ALA A 10 -5.65 8.61 1.96
C ALA A 10 -5.04 8.51 3.37
N THR A 11 -3.72 8.49 3.46
CA THR A 11 -2.98 8.52 4.73
C THR A 11 -2.15 9.77 4.79
N MET A 12 -2.24 10.50 5.89
CA MET A 12 -1.46 11.69 6.17
C MET A 12 -0.71 11.49 7.48
N ASN A 13 0.61 11.72 7.44
CA ASN A 13 1.45 11.78 8.62
C ASN A 13 1.76 13.24 8.90
N SER A 14 1.61 13.66 10.15
CA SER A 14 1.90 15.03 10.58
C SER A 14 2.66 15.06 11.90
N THR A 15 3.40 16.13 12.15
CA THR A 15 3.94 16.44 13.47
C THR A 15 2.80 16.81 14.44
N GLU A 16 3.11 16.90 15.74
CA GLU A 16 2.17 17.42 16.74
C GLU A 16 1.76 18.87 16.45
N ALA A 17 2.63 19.64 15.79
CA ALA A 17 2.35 21.00 15.34
C ALA A 17 1.46 21.06 14.07
N GLY A 18 1.05 19.91 13.52
CA GLY A 18 0.20 19.83 12.33
C GLY A 18 0.95 19.95 11.00
N GLU A 19 2.28 19.94 11.00
CA GLU A 19 3.08 19.98 9.78
C GLU A 19 3.02 18.60 9.09
N VAL A 20 2.67 18.56 7.80
CA VAL A 20 2.63 17.31 7.03
C VAL A 20 4.04 16.79 6.77
N THR A 21 4.32 15.58 7.26
CA THR A 21 5.62 14.89 7.11
C THR A 21 5.56 13.73 6.12
N GLY A 22 4.37 13.29 5.74
CA GLY A 22 4.21 12.27 4.71
C GLY A 22 2.78 12.11 4.22
N CYS A 23 2.67 11.63 2.98
CA CYS A 23 1.41 11.41 2.28
C CYS A 23 1.41 10.03 1.66
N GLY A 24 0.27 9.37 1.65
CA GLY A 24 0.18 8.05 1.08
C GLY A 24 -1.24 7.59 0.84
N LEU A 25 -1.34 6.33 0.45
CA LEU A 25 -2.58 5.66 0.23
C LEU A 25 -2.51 4.27 0.86
N ARG A 26 -3.49 3.97 1.70
CA ARG A 26 -3.78 2.63 2.18
C ARG A 26 -4.80 1.99 1.26
N PHE A 27 -4.59 0.74 0.91
CA PHE A 27 -5.52 -0.08 0.16
C PHE A 27 -5.77 -1.39 0.90
N LEU A 28 -7.05 -1.72 1.03
CA LEU A 28 -7.51 -2.97 1.61
C LEU A 28 -8.11 -3.81 0.48
N LEU A 29 -7.52 -4.98 0.22
CA LEU A 29 -8.02 -5.92 -0.77
C LEU A 29 -8.62 -7.14 -0.10
N LEU A 30 -9.73 -7.61 -0.65
CA LEU A 30 -10.41 -8.83 -0.23
C LEU A 30 -10.64 -9.74 -1.44
N ALA A 31 -10.19 -10.98 -1.35
CA ALA A 31 -10.37 -11.99 -2.40
C ALA A 31 -10.62 -13.39 -1.82
N ASN A 32 -11.28 -14.23 -2.60
CA ASN A 32 -11.28 -15.68 -2.39
C ASN A 32 -10.07 -16.28 -3.10
N THR A 33 -9.24 -17.02 -2.36
CA THR A 33 -7.97 -17.56 -2.87
C THR A 33 -7.82 -19.04 -2.52
N ASP A 34 -6.75 -19.65 -3.01
CA ASP A 34 -6.32 -20.99 -2.59
C ASP A 34 -5.84 -21.04 -1.13
N VAL A 35 -5.53 -19.89 -0.53
CA VAL A 35 -5.09 -19.79 0.87
C VAL A 35 -6.25 -19.90 1.83
N ALA A 36 -7.34 -19.16 1.56
CA ALA A 36 -8.54 -19.14 2.37
C ALA A 36 -9.72 -18.53 1.59
N PRO A 37 -10.97 -18.84 1.98
CA PRO A 37 -12.18 -18.25 1.39
C PRO A 37 -12.21 -16.72 1.43
N PHE A 38 -11.60 -16.13 2.46
CA PHE A 38 -11.43 -14.68 2.58
C PHE A 38 -9.98 -14.38 2.93
N THR A 39 -9.24 -13.92 1.93
CA THR A 39 -7.89 -13.40 2.05
C THR A 39 -7.92 -11.90 2.01
N ILE A 40 -7.30 -11.28 3.01
CA ILE A 40 -7.27 -9.84 3.21
C ILE A 40 -5.83 -9.38 3.04
N VAL A 41 -5.60 -8.42 2.15
CA VAL A 41 -4.36 -7.65 2.09
C VAL A 41 -4.64 -6.28 2.64
N ASP A 42 -3.88 -5.88 3.65
CA ASP A 42 -3.84 -4.52 4.15
C ASP A 42 -2.47 -3.92 3.87
N ALA A 43 -2.41 -2.95 2.97
CA ALA A 43 -1.16 -2.44 2.46
C ALA A 43 -1.22 -0.93 2.21
N SER A 44 -0.06 -0.30 2.19
CA SER A 44 0.05 1.12 1.89
C SER A 44 1.34 1.45 1.15
N VAL A 45 1.28 2.56 0.41
CA VAL A 45 2.45 3.24 -0.13
C VAL A 45 2.41 4.68 0.36
N SER A 46 3.55 5.19 0.84
CA SER A 46 3.68 6.56 1.34
C SER A 46 4.97 7.19 0.86
N VAL A 47 4.96 8.50 0.71
CA VAL A 47 6.13 9.37 0.53
C VAL A 47 6.29 10.27 1.75
N TYR A 48 7.52 10.58 2.09
CA TYR A 48 7.87 11.39 3.27
C TYR A 48 8.72 12.59 2.89
N LYS A 49 8.67 13.64 3.72
CA LYS A 49 9.42 14.88 3.50
C LYS A 49 10.94 14.66 3.50
N ASP A 50 11.43 13.62 4.18
CA ASP A 50 12.85 13.28 4.24
C ASP A 50 13.36 12.56 2.98
N GLY A 51 12.59 12.58 1.88
CA GLY A 51 13.05 12.13 0.57
C GLY A 51 12.96 10.62 0.33
N PHE A 52 12.19 9.87 1.13
CA PHE A 52 12.01 8.44 0.95
C PHE A 52 10.54 8.04 0.73
N GLY A 53 10.35 6.89 0.08
CA GLY A 53 9.07 6.20 0.01
C GLY A 53 9.06 4.93 0.86
N LEU A 54 7.89 4.56 1.36
CA LEU A 54 7.71 3.37 2.18
C LEU A 54 6.53 2.56 1.64
N MET A 55 6.76 1.26 1.50
CA MET A 55 5.72 0.28 1.27
C MET A 55 5.49 -0.49 2.57
N LYS A 56 4.22 -0.67 2.95
CA LYS A 56 3.80 -1.53 4.06
C LYS A 56 2.85 -2.59 3.52
N GLY A 57 3.06 -3.85 3.90
CA GLY A 57 2.19 -4.96 3.52
C GLY A 57 1.86 -5.84 4.71
N GLY A 58 0.60 -6.23 4.83
CA GLY A 58 0.10 -7.23 5.76
C GLY A 58 -0.84 -8.19 5.02
N LEU A 59 -0.73 -9.48 5.33
CA LEU A 59 -1.53 -10.54 4.73
C LEU A 59 -2.26 -11.30 5.84
N PHE A 60 -3.58 -11.42 5.70
CA PHE A 60 -4.45 -12.01 6.69
C PHE A 60 -5.49 -12.91 6.03
N THR A 61 -6.08 -13.79 6.82
CA THR A 61 -7.25 -14.57 6.44
C THR A 61 -8.34 -14.44 7.48
N THR A 62 -9.58 -14.65 7.07
CA THR A 62 -10.72 -14.82 7.98
C THR A 62 -11.60 -15.97 7.47
N PRO A 63 -12.20 -16.79 8.36
CA PRO A 63 -13.17 -17.79 7.93
C PRO A 63 -14.49 -17.17 7.46
N SER A 64 -14.80 -15.92 7.87
CA SER A 64 -16.05 -15.23 7.50
C SER A 64 -15.93 -13.71 7.65
N LEU A 65 -16.53 -12.96 6.72
CA LEU A 65 -16.61 -11.49 6.79
C LEU A 65 -17.43 -10.99 7.99
N ASN A 66 -18.27 -11.83 8.59
CA ASN A 66 -19.06 -11.48 9.76
C ASN A 66 -18.29 -11.67 11.08
N GLN A 67 -17.09 -12.26 11.02
CA GLN A 67 -16.26 -12.47 12.20
C GLN A 67 -15.17 -11.40 12.27
N LYS A 68 -14.96 -10.86 13.47
CA LYS A 68 -13.88 -9.87 13.75
C LYS A 68 -12.49 -10.50 13.86
N VAL A 69 -12.39 -11.82 13.73
CA VAL A 69 -11.13 -12.55 13.87
C VAL A 69 -10.41 -12.55 12.53
N THR A 70 -9.19 -12.05 12.51
CA THR A 70 -8.27 -12.16 11.39
C THR A 70 -7.03 -12.91 11.84
N THR A 71 -6.55 -13.82 11.00
CA THR A 71 -5.35 -14.62 11.26
C THR A 71 -4.24 -14.13 10.34
N PRO A 72 -3.11 -13.65 10.88
CA PRO A 72 -1.95 -13.30 10.06
C PRO A 72 -1.43 -14.50 9.28
N VAL A 73 -1.06 -14.30 8.02
CA VAL A 73 -0.41 -15.31 7.19
C VAL A 73 1.07 -14.93 7.06
N PRO A 74 2.02 -15.76 7.52
CA PRO A 74 3.44 -15.48 7.37
C PRO A 74 3.87 -15.38 5.89
N PHE A 75 4.68 -14.38 5.58
CA PHE A 75 5.19 -14.13 4.22
C PHE A 75 6.61 -13.60 4.26
N GLN A 76 7.43 -13.97 3.28
CA GLN A 76 8.85 -13.58 3.22
C GLN A 76 9.07 -12.26 2.47
N SER A 77 8.28 -11.98 1.43
CA SER A 77 8.42 -10.80 0.59
C SER A 77 7.08 -10.38 0.01
N PHE A 78 6.99 -9.11 -0.40
CA PHE A 78 5.85 -8.57 -1.12
C PHE A 78 6.31 -7.54 -2.16
N TRP A 79 5.46 -7.28 -3.15
CA TRP A 79 5.67 -6.21 -4.12
C TRP A 79 4.33 -5.64 -4.60
N PHE A 80 4.33 -4.38 -5.02
CA PHE A 80 3.14 -3.68 -5.54
C PHE A 80 3.44 -3.12 -6.93
N LYS A 81 2.43 -3.08 -7.80
CA LYS A 81 2.45 -2.32 -9.06
C LYS A 81 1.08 -1.70 -9.34
N ALA A 82 1.06 -0.65 -10.14
CA ALA A 82 -0.16 0.00 -10.62
C ALA A 82 -0.15 0.02 -12.15
N GLY A 83 -1.31 -0.19 -12.77
CA GLY A 83 -1.46 -0.17 -14.22
C GLY A 83 -0.52 -1.15 -14.94
N ASN A 84 0.11 -0.66 -16.00
CA ASN A 84 1.09 -1.40 -16.80
C ASN A 84 2.54 -1.20 -16.32
N ASP A 85 2.74 -0.53 -15.20
CA ASP A 85 4.07 -0.22 -14.68
C ASP A 85 4.76 -1.45 -14.08
N GLN A 86 6.08 -1.32 -13.96
CA GLN A 86 6.88 -2.26 -13.20
C GLN A 86 6.51 -2.23 -11.72
N ALA A 87 6.82 -3.32 -11.02
CA ALA A 87 6.72 -3.34 -9.57
C ALA A 87 7.59 -2.24 -8.95
N LEU A 88 7.07 -1.62 -7.88
CA LEU A 88 7.81 -0.67 -7.07
C LEU A 88 9.14 -1.31 -6.63
N PRO A 89 10.29 -0.66 -6.91
CA PRO A 89 11.58 -1.20 -6.55
C PRO A 89 11.78 -1.12 -5.03
N ILE A 90 12.36 -2.18 -4.46
CA ILE A 90 12.68 -2.24 -3.04
C ILE A 90 14.14 -1.86 -2.83
N VAL A 91 14.35 -0.79 -2.07
CA VAL A 91 15.68 -0.33 -1.65
C VAL A 91 16.37 -1.44 -0.85
N ASP A 92 17.61 -1.74 -1.23
CA ASP A 92 18.45 -2.78 -0.65
C ASP A 92 17.86 -4.21 -0.62
N ARG A 93 16.71 -4.45 -1.28
CA ARG A 93 15.96 -5.72 -1.25
C ARG A 93 15.66 -6.21 0.18
N LYS A 94 15.58 -5.30 1.15
CA LYS A 94 15.38 -5.62 2.57
C LYS A 94 13.94 -5.36 2.98
N PHE A 95 13.41 -6.32 3.74
CA PHE A 95 12.15 -6.17 4.45
C PHE A 95 12.44 -6.07 5.94
N THR A 96 11.86 -5.07 6.60
CA THR A 96 11.93 -4.92 8.06
C THR A 96 10.58 -5.24 8.68
N LYS A 97 10.58 -5.58 9.98
CA LYS A 97 9.33 -5.76 10.72
C LYS A 97 8.58 -4.43 10.79
N GLY A 98 7.28 -4.47 10.55
CA GLY A 98 6.38 -3.36 10.80
C GLY A 98 5.81 -3.39 12.22
N ASP A 99 4.99 -2.39 12.53
CA ASP A 99 4.12 -2.37 13.70
C ASP A 99 2.64 -2.40 13.25
N PRO A 100 1.84 -3.41 13.65
CA PRO A 100 2.26 -4.59 14.42
C PRO A 100 3.21 -5.52 13.65
N GLU A 101 3.91 -6.43 14.34
CA GLU A 101 4.94 -7.32 13.76
C GLU A 101 4.44 -8.22 12.61
N THR A 102 3.12 -8.32 12.44
CA THR A 102 2.46 -9.02 11.34
C THR A 102 2.60 -8.31 9.99
N TYR A 103 3.03 -7.06 9.99
CA TYR A 103 3.35 -6.31 8.78
C TYR A 103 4.84 -6.38 8.46
N LYS A 104 5.15 -6.21 7.19
CA LYS A 104 6.52 -5.94 6.73
C LYS A 104 6.59 -4.58 6.04
N LEU A 105 7.73 -3.93 6.20
CA LEU A 105 8.05 -2.65 5.60
C LEU A 105 9.15 -2.84 4.57
N ALA A 106 9.09 -2.06 3.49
CA ALA A 106 10.12 -2.01 2.47
C ALA A 106 10.30 -0.55 2.02
N GLY A 107 11.54 -0.08 2.00
CA GLY A 107 11.86 1.22 1.41
C GLY A 107 11.72 1.16 -0.11
N THR A 108 11.25 2.24 -0.70
CA THR A 108 11.20 2.45 -2.17
C THR A 108 11.67 3.87 -2.44
N PRO A 109 12.35 4.16 -3.56
CA PRO A 109 12.74 5.54 -3.83
C PRO A 109 11.50 6.41 -4.04
N MET A 110 11.57 7.64 -3.50
CA MET A 110 10.41 8.54 -3.38
C MET A 110 9.75 8.83 -4.72
N ARG A 111 10.53 9.02 -5.78
CA ARG A 111 10.00 9.32 -7.12
C ARG A 111 9.09 8.20 -7.64
N GLN A 112 9.49 6.94 -7.44
CA GLN A 112 8.71 5.78 -7.87
C GLN A 112 7.46 5.62 -7.00
N ALA A 113 7.56 5.87 -5.70
CA ALA A 113 6.39 5.89 -4.81
C ALA A 113 5.39 6.99 -5.20
N ALA A 114 5.86 8.21 -5.49
CA ALA A 114 5.02 9.31 -5.96
C ALA A 114 4.35 8.99 -7.30
N ALA A 115 5.10 8.43 -8.26
CA ALA A 115 4.54 8.00 -9.55
C ALA A 115 3.46 6.91 -9.38
N PHE A 116 3.73 5.89 -8.55
CA PHE A 116 2.75 4.85 -8.21
C PHE A 116 1.49 5.45 -7.61
N LEU A 117 1.63 6.36 -6.65
CA LEU A 117 0.49 7.00 -6.00
C LEU A 117 -0.29 7.88 -6.98
N GLY A 118 0.39 8.64 -7.83
CA GLY A 118 -0.24 9.45 -8.87
C GLY A 118 -1.04 8.61 -9.86
N GLU A 119 -0.47 7.49 -10.33
CA GLU A 119 -1.16 6.53 -11.19
C GLU A 119 -2.42 5.99 -10.49
N VAL A 120 -2.25 5.50 -9.26
CA VAL A 120 -3.35 4.95 -8.47
C VAL A 120 -4.46 5.97 -8.22
N VAL A 121 -4.14 7.23 -7.92
CA VAL A 121 -5.13 8.24 -7.49
C VAL A 121 -5.76 8.96 -8.67
N PHE A 122 -5.00 9.28 -9.71
CA PHE A 122 -5.47 10.16 -10.79
C PHE A 122 -5.85 9.42 -12.07
N ASN A 123 -5.38 8.18 -12.30
CA ASN A 123 -5.83 7.40 -13.44
C ASN A 123 -7.13 6.64 -13.09
N PRO A 124 -8.29 6.97 -13.69
CA PRO A 124 -9.57 6.31 -13.38
C PRO A 124 -9.54 4.81 -13.69
N GLU A 125 -8.74 4.38 -14.66
CA GLU A 125 -8.60 2.97 -15.09
C GLU A 125 -7.52 2.22 -14.31
N ALA A 126 -6.79 2.89 -13.41
CA ALA A 126 -5.72 2.25 -12.66
C ALA A 126 -6.21 1.02 -11.89
N ARG A 127 -5.47 -0.08 -12.10
CA ARG A 127 -5.59 -1.32 -11.35
C ARG A 127 -4.36 -1.47 -10.49
N ILE A 128 -4.56 -1.84 -9.23
CA ILE A 128 -3.46 -2.24 -8.37
C ILE A 128 -3.24 -3.74 -8.51
N THR A 129 -1.98 -4.16 -8.51
CA THR A 129 -1.62 -5.56 -8.32
C THR A 129 -0.64 -5.65 -7.16
N VAL A 130 -0.97 -6.52 -6.22
CA VAL A 130 -0.16 -6.80 -5.04
C VAL A 130 0.24 -8.27 -5.05
N SER A 131 1.43 -8.56 -4.56
CA SER A 131 1.91 -9.92 -4.42
C SER A 131 2.53 -10.16 -3.07
N PHE A 132 2.32 -11.37 -2.57
CA PHE A 132 2.93 -11.87 -1.36
C PHE A 132 3.52 -13.27 -1.62
N ARG A 133 4.81 -13.44 -1.34
CA ARG A 133 5.41 -14.76 -1.25
C ARG A 133 5.25 -15.26 0.18
N ARG A 134 4.31 -16.19 0.38
CA ARG A 134 4.11 -16.85 1.67
C ARG A 134 5.33 -17.69 2.05
N GLU A 135 5.59 -17.83 3.35
CA GLU A 135 6.69 -18.68 3.82
C GLU A 135 6.43 -20.14 3.41
N GLY A 136 7.44 -20.79 2.83
CA GLY A 136 7.35 -22.17 2.32
C GLY A 136 6.52 -22.35 1.04
N ALA A 137 5.92 -21.31 0.47
CA ALA A 137 5.15 -21.41 -0.76
C ALA A 137 6.05 -21.34 -2.02
N PRO A 138 5.81 -22.19 -3.03
CA PRO A 138 6.60 -22.22 -4.26
C PRO A 138 6.32 -21.02 -5.17
N THR A 139 5.17 -20.37 -5.01
CA THR A 139 4.67 -19.31 -5.88
C THR A 139 4.13 -18.12 -5.08
N ASP A 140 4.09 -16.98 -5.76
CA ASP A 140 3.48 -15.75 -5.26
C ASP A 140 1.95 -15.86 -5.24
N LEU A 141 1.34 -15.42 -4.13
CA LEU A 141 -0.06 -15.07 -4.10
C LEU A 141 -0.22 -13.68 -4.72
N VAL A 142 -0.85 -13.59 -5.90
CA VAL A 142 -1.03 -12.33 -6.64
C VAL A 142 -2.50 -11.95 -6.68
N LEU A 143 -2.83 -10.76 -6.15
CA LEU A 143 -4.16 -10.17 -6.18
C LEU A 143 -4.14 -8.92 -7.05
N THR A 144 -5.17 -8.75 -7.87
CA THR A 144 -5.38 -7.53 -8.66
C THR A 144 -6.76 -6.96 -8.39
N ALA A 145 -6.88 -5.64 -8.37
CA ALA A 145 -8.16 -4.97 -8.16
C ALA A 145 -8.23 -3.64 -8.91
N SER A 146 -9.41 -3.33 -9.44
CA SER A 146 -9.76 -1.96 -9.79
C SER A 146 -10.04 -1.17 -8.51
N LEU A 147 -9.49 0.02 -8.42
CA LEU A 147 -9.68 0.87 -7.24
C LEU A 147 -10.89 1.77 -7.45
N LYS A 148 -11.93 1.59 -6.62
CA LYS A 148 -13.00 2.58 -6.49
C LYS A 148 -12.45 3.78 -5.74
N LYS A 149 -12.34 4.89 -6.45
CA LYS A 149 -11.83 6.15 -5.93
C LYS A 149 -13.01 6.97 -5.46
N ASP A 150 -13.09 7.17 -4.16
CA ASP A 150 -14.05 8.12 -3.61
C ASP A 150 -13.52 9.55 -3.81
N PRO A 151 -14.35 10.51 -4.27
CA PRO A 151 -13.91 11.90 -4.47
C PRO A 151 -13.34 12.57 -3.21
N ALA A 152 -13.70 12.12 -2.00
CA ALA A 152 -13.07 12.61 -0.78
C ALA A 152 -11.64 12.09 -0.65
N THR A 153 -11.38 10.81 -0.94
CA THR A 153 -10.03 10.23 -0.95
C THR A 153 -9.11 10.97 -1.92
N THR A 154 -9.57 11.23 -3.15
CA THR A 154 -8.78 11.98 -4.15
C THR A 154 -8.45 13.39 -3.67
N ARG A 155 -9.43 14.11 -3.08
CA ARG A 155 -9.21 15.46 -2.54
C ARG A 155 -8.24 15.47 -1.36
N GLN A 156 -8.42 14.57 -0.40
CA GLN A 156 -7.52 14.44 0.76
C GLN A 156 -6.09 14.12 0.34
N PHE A 157 -5.93 13.25 -0.67
CA PHE A 157 -4.61 12.93 -1.21
C PHE A 157 -3.96 14.14 -1.88
N ASP A 158 -4.70 14.85 -2.74
CA ASP A 158 -4.23 16.07 -3.43
C ASP A 158 -3.84 17.18 -2.42
N GLU A 159 -4.66 17.41 -1.40
CA GLU A 159 -4.37 18.36 -0.32
C GLU A 159 -3.10 17.98 0.46
N CYS A 160 -2.95 16.69 0.79
CA CYS A 160 -1.76 16.19 1.46
C CYS A 160 -0.51 16.42 0.59
N PHE A 161 -0.55 15.98 -0.67
CA PHE A 161 0.60 16.10 -1.58
C PHE A 161 1.02 17.56 -1.77
N LYS A 162 0.06 18.48 -1.94
CA LYS A 162 0.34 19.93 -2.00
C LYS A 162 0.93 20.49 -0.70
N ALA A 163 0.54 19.96 0.46
CA ALA A 163 1.17 20.34 1.72
C ALA A 163 2.62 19.83 1.80
N LEU A 164 2.85 18.58 1.42
CA LEU A 164 4.18 17.97 1.41
C LEU A 164 5.14 18.68 0.43
N GLU A 165 4.69 19.02 -0.77
CA GLU A 165 5.47 19.77 -1.76
C GLU A 165 5.89 21.16 -1.25
N ARG A 166 5.00 21.83 -0.51
CA ARG A 166 5.32 23.11 0.13
C ARG A 166 6.40 22.95 1.20
N SER A 167 6.30 21.92 2.03
CA SER A 167 7.33 21.63 3.05
C SER A 167 8.69 21.30 2.40
N LEU A 168 8.71 20.62 1.26
CA LEU A 168 9.95 20.30 0.53
C LEU A 168 10.61 21.52 -0.13
N SER A 169 9.84 22.59 -0.38
CA SER A 169 10.30 23.78 -1.09
C SER A 169 10.81 24.88 -0.15
N GLN A 170 10.63 24.72 1.16
CA GLN A 170 11.14 25.65 2.16
C GLN A 170 12.48 25.12 2.69
N PRO A 171 13.61 25.80 2.42
CA PRO A 171 14.87 25.45 3.07
C PRO A 171 14.78 25.76 4.57
N ASP A 172 15.24 24.82 5.40
CA ASP A 172 15.46 25.01 6.84
C ASP A 172 16.44 26.17 7.13
#